data_AF-A0A6J5ZVS6-F1
#
_entry.id   AF-A0A6J5ZVS6-F1
#
_cell.length_a   1.000
_cell.length_b   1.000
_cell.length_c   1.000
_cell.angle_alpha   90.00
_cell.angle_beta   90.00
_cell.angle_gamma   90.00
#
_symmetry.space_group_name_H-M   'P 1'
#
loop_
_entity.id
_entity.type
_entity.pdbx_description
1 polymer ?
#
loop_
_entity_poly.entity_id
_entity_poly.type
_entity_poly.pdbx_seq_one_letter_code
_entity_poly.pdbx_strand_id
1 'polypeptide(L)'
;MAVPETIPVLLRQRLRWGRGLVEVLIKHAGIVVHWRNRRHWPVYLEASVSLLWWHLLLLLWGVLLFFEAARALGVTDLDPVPWGWIAVVVTAAVAQLTTGILIDRRYDRSATSALPIVPWYPLVYWVIVGIPSVIVTIPTLLHRRHVRNVRWNPQR
;
A
#
# COMPACT_ATOMS: atom_id res chain seq x y z
N MET A 1 -10.24 20.45 -2.93
CA MET A 1 -9.48 19.31 -3.50
C MET A 1 -10.45 18.55 -4.39
N ALA A 2 -10.22 18.50 -5.70
CA ALA A 2 -11.09 17.73 -6.60
C ALA A 2 -10.86 16.23 -6.34
N VAL A 3 -11.90 15.54 -5.87
CA VAL A 3 -11.88 14.08 -5.78
C VAL A 3 -11.85 13.56 -7.22
N PRO A 4 -10.93 12.66 -7.58
CA PRO A 4 -10.91 12.11 -8.93
C PRO A 4 -12.21 11.36 -9.19
N GLU A 5 -12.93 11.77 -10.23
CA GLU A 5 -14.23 11.22 -10.60
C GLU A 5 -14.12 9.85 -11.28
N THR A 6 -12.92 9.46 -11.72
CA THR A 6 -12.68 8.22 -12.47
C THR A 6 -11.48 7.42 -11.96
N ILE A 7 -11.60 6.09 -12.02
CA ILE A 7 -10.58 5.13 -11.58
C ILE A 7 -9.20 5.37 -12.26
N PRO A 8 -9.10 5.65 -13.57
CA PRO A 8 -7.80 5.89 -14.22
C PRO A 8 -7.09 7.13 -13.69
N VAL A 9 -7.85 8.19 -13.35
CA VAL A 9 -7.28 9.40 -12.74
C VAL A 9 -6.77 9.09 -11.33
N LEU A 10 -7.54 8.34 -10.54
CA LEU A 10 -7.12 7.88 -9.22
C LEU A 10 -5.81 7.06 -9.30
N LEU A 11 -5.71 6.12 -10.23
CA LEU A 11 -4.49 5.31 -10.40
C LEU A 11 -3.28 6.16 -10.81
N ARG A 12 -3.43 7.10 -11.74
CA ARG A 12 -2.34 8.04 -12.10
C ARG A 12 -1.87 8.87 -10.92
N GLN A 13 -2.81 9.31 -10.07
CA GLN A 13 -2.49 10.02 -8.84
C GLN A 13 -1.73 9.14 -7.85
N ARG A 14 -2.14 7.88 -7.66
CA ARG A 14 -1.47 6.92 -6.78
C ARG A 14 -0.07 6.56 -7.27
N LEU A 15 0.11 6.36 -8.57
CA LEU A 15 1.43 6.17 -9.17
C LEU A 15 2.35 7.36 -8.87
N ARG A 16 1.85 8.60 -9.03
CA ARG A 16 2.62 9.82 -8.71
C ARG A 16 2.98 9.90 -7.22
N TRP A 17 2.05 9.55 -6.33
CA TRP A 17 2.28 9.53 -4.88
C TRP A 17 3.31 8.49 -4.47
N GLY A 18 3.23 7.28 -5.04
CA GLY A 18 4.25 6.25 -4.87
C GLY A 18 5.64 6.74 -5.32
N ARG A 19 5.72 7.48 -6.45
CA ARG A 19 7.01 7.98 -6.96
C ARG A 19 7.62 8.96 -5.97
N GLY A 20 6.80 9.92 -5.53
CA GLY A 20 7.21 10.94 -4.56
C GLY A 20 7.66 10.32 -3.23
N LEU A 21 6.97 9.28 -2.76
CA LEU A 21 7.36 8.56 -1.54
C LEU A 21 8.76 7.96 -1.68
N VAL A 22 9.01 7.21 -2.75
CA VAL A 22 10.30 6.54 -3.00
C VAL A 22 11.42 7.58 -3.20
N GLU A 23 11.16 8.66 -3.93
CA GLU A 23 12.12 9.76 -4.12
C GLU A 23 12.49 10.45 -2.80
N VAL A 24 11.51 10.70 -1.93
CA VAL A 24 11.73 11.30 -0.60
C VAL A 24 12.57 10.37 0.27
N LEU A 25 12.27 9.06 0.26
CA LEU A 25 13.04 8.07 1.00
C LEU A 25 14.50 8.04 0.54
N ILE A 26 14.75 7.98 -0.77
CA ILE A 26 16.11 7.98 -1.33
C ILE A 26 16.85 9.29 -1.02
N LYS A 27 16.21 10.45 -1.25
CA LYS A 27 16.83 11.76 -1.08
C LYS A 27 17.21 12.05 0.37
N HIS A 28 16.39 11.61 1.32
CA HIS A 28 16.58 11.88 2.74
C HIS A 28 17.19 10.73 3.52
N ALA A 29 17.51 9.60 2.88
CA ALA A 29 18.13 8.44 3.53
C ALA A 29 19.36 8.83 4.38
N GLY A 30 20.29 9.62 3.82
CA GLY A 30 21.48 10.05 4.54
C GLY A 30 21.20 10.99 5.72
N ILE A 31 20.18 11.85 5.61
CA ILE A 31 19.83 12.82 6.67
C ILE A 31 19.15 12.11 7.84
N VAL A 32 18.31 11.11 7.56
CA VAL A 32 17.58 10.36 8.59
C VAL A 32 18.54 9.49 9.41
N VAL A 33 19.64 8.99 8.84
CA VAL A 33 20.64 8.20 9.58
C VAL A 33 21.34 9.00 10.70
N HIS A 34 21.34 10.33 10.63
CA HIS A 34 21.93 11.14 11.69
C HIS A 34 21.06 11.12 12.95
N TRP A 35 21.67 10.79 14.09
CA TRP A 35 21.00 10.69 15.39
C TRP A 35 20.22 11.96 15.79
N ARG A 36 20.67 13.13 15.33
CA ARG A 36 20.01 14.42 15.56
C ARG A 36 18.57 14.46 15.00
N ASN A 37 18.27 13.65 13.99
CA ASN A 37 16.98 13.60 13.31
C ASN A 37 16.11 12.40 13.72
N ARG A 38 16.36 11.78 14.89
CA ARG A 38 15.64 10.61 15.40
C ARG A 38 14.11 10.74 15.43
N ARG A 39 13.59 11.97 15.55
CA ARG A 39 12.13 12.22 15.54
C ARG A 39 11.47 11.87 14.20
N HIS A 40 12.24 11.81 13.12
CA HIS A 40 11.75 11.41 11.79
C HIS A 40 11.87 9.91 11.52
N TRP A 41 12.55 9.15 12.38
CA TRP A 41 12.73 7.71 12.20
C TRP A 41 11.41 6.94 12.13
N PRO A 42 10.41 7.20 13.00
CA PRO A 42 9.17 6.42 12.95
C PRO A 42 8.48 6.52 11.60
N VAL A 43 8.36 7.72 11.04
CA VAL A 43 7.71 7.95 9.74
C VAL A 43 8.53 7.33 8.60
N TYR A 44 9.86 7.44 8.66
CA TYR A 44 10.73 6.85 7.64
C TYR A 44 10.67 5.33 7.65
N LEU A 45 10.71 4.73 8.85
CA LEU A 45 10.60 3.28 9.03
C LEU A 45 9.22 2.77 8.65
N GLU A 46 8.15 3.44 9.05
CA GLU A 46 6.78 3.11 8.66
C GLU A 46 6.64 3.04 7.14
N ALA A 47 7.11 4.07 6.42
CA ALA A 47 7.07 4.11 4.97
C ALA A 47 7.93 3.00 4.33
N SER A 48 9.15 2.80 4.83
CA SER A 48 10.10 1.81 4.29
C SER A 48 9.60 0.37 4.52
N VAL A 49 9.10 0.08 5.72
CA VAL A 49 8.53 -1.21 6.09
C VAL A 49 7.25 -1.47 5.31
N SER A 50 6.38 -0.47 5.14
CA SER A 50 5.16 -0.60 4.33
C SER A 50 5.49 -0.94 2.88
N LEU A 51 6.54 -0.33 2.33
CA LEU A 51 7.00 -0.61 0.97
C LEU A 51 7.57 -2.01 0.85
N LEU A 52 8.46 -2.39 1.77
CA LEU A 52 9.06 -3.72 1.82
C LEU A 52 8.00 -4.80 1.98
N TRP A 53 7.04 -4.59 2.88
CA TRP A 53 5.94 -5.50 3.15
C TRP A 53 5.17 -5.83 1.87
N TRP A 54 4.84 -4.82 1.05
CA TRP A 54 4.15 -5.04 -0.22
C TRP A 54 4.94 -5.90 -1.23
N HIS A 55 6.27 -5.72 -1.29
CA HIS A 55 7.12 -6.54 -2.16
C HIS A 55 7.18 -7.98 -1.67
N LEU A 56 7.33 -8.19 -0.36
CA LEU A 56 7.31 -9.51 0.25
C LEU A 56 5.96 -10.21 0.07
N LEU A 57 4.85 -9.47 0.17
CA LEU A 57 3.51 -10.00 -0.01
C LEU A 57 3.28 -10.48 -1.45
N LEU A 58 3.72 -9.71 -2.45
CA LEU A 58 3.64 -10.14 -3.85
C LEU A 58 4.56 -11.32 -4.17
N LEU A 59 5.77 -11.35 -3.59
CA LEU A 59 6.67 -12.49 -3.72
C LEU A 59 6.04 -13.75 -3.13
N LEU A 60 5.52 -13.65 -1.91
CA LEU A 60 4.79 -14.73 -1.25
C LEU A 60 3.62 -15.20 -2.10
N TRP A 61 2.81 -14.27 -2.62
CA TRP A 61 1.68 -14.61 -3.48
C TRP A 61 2.11 -15.35 -4.75
N GLY A 62 3.22 -14.94 -5.37
CA GLY A 62 3.82 -15.66 -6.50
C GLY A 62 4.28 -17.08 -6.14
N VAL A 63 4.87 -17.28 -4.97
CA VAL A 63 5.26 -18.61 -4.46
C VAL A 63 4.02 -19.48 -4.21
N LEU A 64 2.97 -18.93 -3.60
CA LEU A 64 1.71 -19.64 -3.36
C LEU A 64 1.07 -20.09 -4.68
N LEU A 65 1.01 -19.20 -5.68
CA LEU A 65 0.48 -19.52 -7.01
C LEU A 65 1.31 -20.61 -7.71
N PHE A 66 2.63 -20.58 -7.56
CA PHE A 66 3.50 -21.61 -8.11
C PHE A 66 3.20 -23.00 -7.51
N PHE A 67 3.05 -23.08 -6.19
CA PHE A 67 2.70 -24.34 -5.53
C PHE A 67 1.27 -24.80 -5.84
N GLU A 68 0.30 -23.89 -5.96
CA GLU A 68 -1.05 -24.25 -6.40
C GLU A 68 -1.05 -24.80 -7.84
N ALA A 69 -0.27 -24.20 -8.74
CA ALA A 69 -0.11 -24.72 -10.10
C ALA A 69 0.52 -26.12 -10.08
N ALA A 70 1.55 -26.35 -9.25
CA ALA A 70 2.16 -27.66 -9.08
C ALA A 70 1.17 -28.70 -8.51
N ARG A 71 0.31 -28.29 -7.57
CA ARG A 71 -0.76 -29.11 -7.01
C ARG A 71 -1.81 -29.48 -8.05
N ALA A 72 -2.24 -28.50 -8.87
CA ALA A 72 -3.18 -28.73 -9.97
C ALA A 72 -2.64 -29.70 -11.03
N LEU A 73 -1.32 -29.78 -11.18
CA LEU A 73 -0.63 -30.72 -12.06
C LEU A 73 -0.32 -32.09 -11.41
N GLY A 74 -0.70 -32.29 -10.14
CA GLY A 74 -0.47 -33.54 -9.41
C GLY A 74 0.99 -33.76 -8.97
N VAL A 75 1.81 -32.72 -8.94
CA VAL A 75 3.23 -32.79 -8.53
C VAL A 75 3.36 -32.84 -7.00
N THR A 76 2.39 -32.31 -6.26
CA THR A 76 2.40 -32.16 -4.80
C THR A 76 0.97 -32.16 -4.28
N ASP A 77 0.74 -32.70 -3.07
CA ASP A 77 -0.54 -32.64 -2.35
C ASP A 77 -0.58 -31.57 -1.24
N LEU A 78 0.52 -30.84 -1.05
CA LEU A 78 0.60 -29.74 -0.08
C LEU A 78 -0.40 -28.65 -0.47
N ASP A 79 -1.27 -28.25 0.47
CA ASP A 79 -2.03 -27.01 0.38
C ASP A 79 -1.08 -25.86 0.75
N PRO A 80 -0.67 -25.02 -0.20
CA PRO A 80 0.25 -23.92 0.07
C PRO A 80 -0.43 -22.77 0.82
N VAL A 81 -1.77 -22.66 0.77
CA VAL A 81 -2.47 -21.46 1.24
C VAL A 81 -2.62 -21.48 2.77
N PRO A 82 -2.08 -20.48 3.49
CA PRO A 82 -2.18 -20.40 4.94
C PRO A 82 -3.55 -19.83 5.38
N TRP A 83 -4.62 -20.59 5.20
CA TRP A 83 -6.00 -20.17 5.46
C TRP A 83 -6.22 -19.54 6.84
N GLY A 84 -5.59 -20.08 7.89
CA GLY A 84 -5.69 -19.55 9.25
C GLY A 84 -5.17 -18.11 9.37
N TRP A 85 -4.05 -17.80 8.72
CA TRP A 85 -3.49 -16.44 8.72
C TRP A 85 -4.37 -15.47 7.92
N ILE A 86 -4.92 -15.92 6.80
CA ILE A 86 -5.86 -15.11 5.99
C ILE A 86 -7.09 -14.77 6.83
N ALA A 87 -7.65 -15.74 7.55
CA ALA A 87 -8.80 -15.51 8.43
C ALA A 87 -8.49 -14.45 9.49
N VAL A 88 -7.34 -14.55 10.17
CA VAL A 88 -6.92 -13.56 11.17
C VAL A 88 -6.81 -12.16 10.57
N VAL A 89 -6.17 -12.01 9.40
CA VAL A 89 -5.99 -10.70 8.74
C VAL A 89 -7.34 -10.11 8.33
N VAL A 90 -8.23 -10.90 7.72
CA VAL A 90 -9.55 -10.44 7.29
C VAL A 90 -10.41 -10.05 8.48
N THR A 91 -10.46 -10.88 9.52
CA THR A 91 -11.23 -10.58 10.74
C THR A 91 -10.70 -9.33 11.43
N ALA A 92 -9.38 -9.19 11.55
CA ALA A 92 -8.78 -7.99 12.14
C ALA A 92 -9.09 -6.73 11.32
N ALA A 93 -8.99 -6.79 9.99
CA ALA A 93 -9.28 -5.66 9.11
C ALA A 93 -10.75 -5.23 9.19
N VAL A 94 -11.68 -6.20 9.17
CA VAL A 94 -13.12 -5.95 9.35
C VAL A 94 -13.37 -5.32 10.71
N ALA A 95 -12.83 -5.88 11.79
CA ALA A 95 -13.00 -5.35 13.13
C ALA A 95 -12.47 -3.90 13.26
N GLN A 96 -11.31 -3.60 12.69
CA GLN A 96 -10.72 -2.26 12.67
C GLN A 96 -11.61 -1.26 11.92
N LEU A 97 -12.08 -1.62 10.72
CA LEU A 97 -12.93 -0.75 9.90
C LEU A 97 -14.30 -0.54 10.53
N THR A 98 -14.92 -1.60 11.07
CA THR A 98 -16.16 -1.48 11.81
C THR A 98 -15.99 -0.56 13.02
N THR A 99 -14.91 -0.73 13.79
CA THR A 99 -14.60 0.15 14.92
C THR A 99 -14.42 1.60 14.48
N GLY A 100 -13.74 1.85 13.36
CA GLY A 100 -13.61 3.18 12.77
C GLY A 100 -14.96 3.80 12.43
N ILE A 101 -15.84 3.07 11.75
CA ILE A 101 -17.20 3.54 11.44
C ILE A 101 -18.02 3.81 12.70
N LEU A 102 -17.88 2.98 13.74
CA LEU A 102 -18.59 3.18 15.01
C LEU A 102 -18.12 4.45 15.75
N ILE A 103 -16.83 4.79 15.66
CA ILE A 103 -16.29 6.05 16.17
C ILE A 103 -16.85 7.22 15.34
N ASP A 104 -16.79 7.12 14.02
CA ASP A 104 -17.22 8.18 13.09
C ASP A 104 -18.74 8.42 13.12
N ARG A 105 -19.53 7.40 13.47
CA ARG A 105 -20.98 7.50 13.65
C ARG A 105 -21.38 8.62 14.61
N ARG A 106 -20.54 8.96 15.58
CA ARG A 106 -20.80 10.05 16.54
C ARG A 106 -20.81 11.43 15.86
N TYR A 107 -20.05 11.57 14.78
CA TYR A 107 -19.93 12.80 13.99
C TYR A 107 -20.83 12.78 12.76
N ASP A 108 -20.93 11.64 12.08
CA ASP A 108 -21.75 11.46 10.89
C ASP A 108 -22.55 10.14 10.97
N ARG A 109 -23.87 10.27 11.17
CA ARG A 109 -24.76 9.11 11.23
C ARG A 109 -24.87 8.37 9.90
N SER A 110 -24.55 9.01 8.77
CA SER A 110 -24.56 8.36 7.47
C SER A 110 -23.40 7.36 7.30
N ALA A 111 -22.35 7.44 8.13
CA ALA A 111 -21.21 6.53 8.09
C ALA A 111 -21.59 5.05 8.27
N THR A 112 -22.66 4.73 9.00
CA THR A 112 -23.12 3.34 9.16
C THR A 112 -23.64 2.72 7.86
N SER A 113 -23.99 3.52 6.85
CA SER A 113 -24.37 3.00 5.54
C SER A 113 -23.21 2.31 4.82
N ALA A 114 -21.96 2.56 5.22
CA ALA A 114 -20.77 1.93 4.67
C ALA A 114 -20.48 0.53 5.25
N LEU A 115 -21.19 0.10 6.30
CA LEU A 115 -20.96 -1.21 6.95
C LEU A 115 -21.02 -2.41 5.99
N PRO A 116 -21.94 -2.49 5.00
CA PRO A 116 -21.96 -3.60 4.04
C PRO A 116 -20.72 -3.67 3.14
N ILE A 117 -20.02 -2.55 2.95
CA ILE A 117 -18.83 -2.45 2.08
C ILE A 117 -17.55 -2.85 2.84
N VAL A 118 -17.58 -2.86 4.18
CA VAL A 118 -16.41 -3.10 5.04
C VAL A 118 -15.62 -4.38 4.68
N PRO A 119 -16.23 -5.55 4.44
CA PRO A 119 -15.45 -6.76 4.12
C PRO A 119 -14.69 -6.64 2.80
N TRP A 120 -15.22 -5.91 1.84
CA TRP A 120 -14.64 -5.73 0.51
C TRP A 120 -13.63 -4.59 0.45
N TYR A 121 -13.74 -3.64 1.38
CA TYR A 121 -12.94 -2.43 1.38
C TYR A 121 -11.42 -2.70 1.41
N PRO A 122 -10.87 -3.55 2.30
CA PRO A 122 -9.43 -3.86 2.32
C PRO A 122 -8.93 -4.40 0.99
N LEU A 123 -9.70 -5.29 0.36
CA LEU A 123 -9.32 -5.93 -0.91
C LEU A 123 -9.13 -4.88 -2.01
N VAL A 124 -10.14 -4.04 -2.22
CA VAL A 124 -10.12 -2.99 -3.24
C VAL A 124 -9.07 -1.93 -2.91
N TYR A 125 -9.00 -1.51 -1.64
CA TYR A 125 -8.04 -0.51 -1.19
C TYR A 125 -6.59 -0.95 -1.40
N TRP A 126 -6.25 -2.19 -1.03
CA TRP A 126 -4.91 -2.74 -1.19
C TRP A 126 -4.52 -2.89 -2.64
N VAL A 127 -5.43 -3.28 -3.53
CA VAL A 127 -5.16 -3.31 -4.99
C VAL A 127 -4.84 -1.90 -5.50
N ILE A 128 -5.65 -0.90 -5.13
CA ILE A 128 -5.50 0.48 -5.61
C ILE A 128 -4.24 1.16 -5.06
N VAL A 129 -3.82 0.85 -3.84
CA VAL A 129 -2.68 1.51 -3.18
C VAL A 129 -1.39 0.71 -3.32
N GLY A 130 -1.47 -0.60 -3.13
CA GLY A 130 -0.32 -1.51 -3.11
C GLY A 130 0.31 -1.72 -4.46
N ILE A 131 -0.50 -2.08 -5.47
CA ILE A 131 0.00 -2.39 -6.81
C ILE A 131 0.76 -1.18 -7.40
N PRO A 132 0.21 0.05 -7.40
CA PRO A 132 0.96 1.21 -7.88
C PRO A 132 2.27 1.46 -7.12
N SER A 133 2.28 1.20 -5.81
CA SER A 133 3.48 1.39 -4.98
C SER A 133 4.60 0.45 -5.41
N VAL A 134 4.30 -0.83 -5.64
CA VAL A 134 5.30 -1.81 -6.11
C VAL A 134 5.76 -1.50 -7.53
N ILE A 135 4.82 -1.23 -8.45
CA ILE A 135 5.14 -0.92 -9.86
C ILE A 135 6.13 0.23 -9.96
N VAL A 136 6.00 1.23 -9.08
CA VAL A 136 6.84 2.43 -9.11
C VAL A 136 8.17 2.24 -8.38
N THR A 137 8.21 1.39 -7.36
CA THR A 137 9.39 1.29 -6.48
C THR A 137 10.65 0.93 -7.23
N ILE A 138 10.64 -0.16 -7.98
CA ILE A 138 11.81 -0.63 -8.75
C ILE A 138 12.27 0.39 -9.80
N PRO A 139 11.42 0.90 -10.72
CA PRO A 139 11.88 1.85 -11.72
C PRO A 139 12.37 3.16 -11.11
N THR A 140 11.76 3.64 -10.03
CA THR A 140 12.22 4.87 -9.34
C THR A 140 13.55 4.65 -8.62
N LEU A 141 13.80 3.47 -8.05
CA LEU A 141 15.11 3.12 -7.46
C LEU A 141 16.23 3.06 -8.52
N LEU A 142 15.93 2.48 -9.69
CA LEU A 142 16.89 2.33 -10.79
C LEU A 142 17.15 3.65 -11.51
N HIS A 143 16.13 4.45 -11.77
CA HIS A 143 16.29 5.78 -12.32
C HIS A 143 16.59 6.77 -11.20
N ARG A 144 17.88 6.93 -10.88
CA ARG A 144 18.39 8.09 -10.15
C ARG A 144 18.29 9.34 -11.04
N ARG A 145 17.08 9.82 -11.29
CA ARG A 145 16.91 11.15 -11.89
C ARG A 145 17.42 12.15 -10.86
N HIS A 146 18.41 12.94 -11.25
CA HIS A 146 18.74 14.17 -10.55
C HIS A 146 17.44 14.95 -10.38
N VAL A 147 16.97 15.03 -9.13
CA VAL A 147 15.74 15.72 -8.76
C VAL A 147 15.98 17.20 -9.00
N ARG A 148 15.71 17.65 -10.23
CA ARG A 148 15.60 19.08 -10.51
C ARG A 148 14.38 19.53 -9.73
N ASN A 149 14.59 20.27 -8.65
CA ASN A 149 13.51 20.81 -7.81
C ASN A 149 12.42 21.34 -8.75
N VAL A 150 11.21 20.76 -8.65
CA VAL A 150 10.05 21.24 -9.40
C VAL A 150 9.74 22.62 -8.83
N ARG A 151 10.28 23.66 -9.48
CA ARG A 151 9.92 25.04 -9.18
C ARG A 151 8.49 25.18 -9.67
N TRP A 152 7.59 25.49 -8.75
CA TRP A 152 6.22 25.84 -9.08
C TRP A 152 6.30 27.04 -10.03
N ASN A 153 5.95 26.85 -11.31
CA ASN A 153 5.85 27.94 -12.26
C ASN A 153 4.36 28.29 -12.38
N PRO A 154 3.88 29.38 -11.76
CA PRO A 154 2.47 29.75 -11.77
C PRO A 154 1.97 30.28 -13.13
N GLN A 155 2.57 29.87 -14.26
CA GLN A 155 2.15 30.28 -15.59
C GLN A 155 1.24 29.24 -16.25
N ARG A 156 -0.07 29.39 -16.02
CA ARG A 156 -1.12 29.58 -17.05
C ARG A 156 -2.50 29.58 -16.40
#